data_AF-F4N0B6-F1
#
_entry.id   AF-F4N0B6-F1
#
_cell.length_a   1.000
_cell.length_b   1.000
_cell.length_c   1.000
_cell.angle_alpha   90.00
_cell.angle_beta   90.00
_cell.angle_gamma   90.00
#
_symmetry.space_group_name_H-M   'P 1'
#
loop_
_entity.id
_entity.type
_entity.pdbx_description
1 polymer ?
#
loop_
_entity_poly.entity_id
_entity_poly.type
_entity_poly.pdbx_seq_one_letter_code
_entity_poly.pdbx_strand_id
1 'polypeptide(L)' 'MLTVIGIGPGSESMMTQDAIAAIREAEIIVGYKTYTPSGQIDDSG' A
#
# COMPACT_ATOMS: atom_id res chain seq x y z
N MET A 1 8.14 4.60 -12.49
CA MET A 1 7.05 5.59 -12.50
C MET A 1 6.66 5.87 -11.05
N LEU A 2 6.30 7.10 -10.69
CA LEU A 2 5.87 7.44 -9.32
C LEU A 2 4.37 7.75 -9.32
N THR A 3 3.62 7.04 -8.49
CA THR A 3 2.17 7.22 -8.35
C THR A 3 1.83 7.42 -6.88
N VAL A 4 1.04 8.45 -6.57
CA VAL A 4 0.50 8.68 -5.22
C VAL A 4 -0.93 8.17 -5.18
N ILE A 5 -1.20 7.24 -4.27
CA ILE A 5 -2.47 6.52 -4.19
C ILE A 5 -3.10 6.76 -2.82
N GLY A 6 -4.39 7.09 -2.79
CA GLY A 6 -5.19 7.08 -1.56
C GLY A 6 -5.81 5.70 -1.33
N ILE A 7 -5.57 5.10 -0.17
CA ILE A 7 -6.11 3.77 0.21
C ILE A 7 -7.48 3.82 0.91
N GLY A 8 -8.09 5.01 0.98
CA GLY A 8 -9.34 5.21 1.73
C GLY A 8 -9.15 5.12 3.25
N PRO A 9 -10.22 4.92 4.03
CA PRO A 9 -10.18 4.97 5.49
C PRO A 9 -9.64 3.69 6.16
N GLY A 10 -9.22 2.68 5.39
CA GLY A 10 -8.51 1.49 5.90
C GLY A 10 -9.09 0.13 5.50
N SER A 11 -10.33 0.06 5.00
CA SER A 11 -10.89 -1.18 4.44
C SER A 11 -10.62 -1.28 2.95
N GLU A 12 -10.13 -2.43 2.48
CA GLU A 12 -9.92 -2.70 1.05
C GLU A 12 -11.22 -2.55 0.24
N SER A 13 -12.37 -2.90 0.82
CA SER A 13 -13.69 -2.73 0.17
C SER A 13 -14.05 -1.27 -0.14
N MET A 14 -13.34 -0.31 0.46
CA MET A 14 -13.53 1.12 0.24
C MET A 14 -12.48 1.71 -0.71
N MET A 15 -11.54 0.90 -1.21
CA MET A 15 -10.58 1.33 -2.22
C MET A 15 -11.22 1.37 -3.60
N THR A 16 -10.73 2.27 -4.45
CA THR A 16 -11.09 2.25 -5.87
C THR A 16 -10.37 1.11 -6.58
N GLN A 17 -10.94 0.62 -7.68
CA GLN A 17 -10.29 -0.42 -8.48
C GLN A 17 -8.96 0.04 -9.06
N ASP A 18 -8.84 1.33 -9.42
CA ASP A 18 -7.59 1.91 -9.91
C ASP A 18 -6.49 1.90 -8.83
N ALA A 19 -6.84 2.17 -7.57
CA ALA A 19 -5.89 2.10 -6.46
C ALA A 19 -5.37 0.67 -6.26
N ILE A 20 -6.27 -0.32 -6.33
CA ILE A 20 -5.92 -1.74 -6.21
C ILE A 20 -5.02 -2.17 -7.37
N ALA A 21 -5.35 -1.79 -8.61
CA ALA A 21 -4.55 -2.12 -9.79
C ALA A 21 -3.14 -1.52 -9.70
N ALA A 22 -3.04 -0.22 -9.37
CA ALA A 22 -1.75 0.45 -9.25
C ALA A 22 -0.87 -0.14 -8.15
N ILE A 23 -1.45 -0.61 -7.04
CA ILE A 23 -0.71 -1.33 -5.99
C ILE A 23 -0.20 -2.69 -6.49
N ARG A 24 -1.00 -3.44 -7.26
CA ARG A 24 -0.60 -4.74 -7.81
C ARG A 24 0.51 -4.66 -8.85
N GLU A 25 0.57 -3.55 -9.59
CA GLU A 25 1.60 -3.30 -10.60
C GLU A 25 2.88 -2.69 -10.00
N ALA A 26 2.83 -2.16 -8.78
CA ALA A 26 3.96 -1.51 -8.16
C ALA A 26 5.05 -2.52 -7.75
N GLU A 27 6.27 -2.31 -8.26
CA GLU A 27 7.45 -3.09 -7.84
C GLU A 27 7.90 -2.74 -6.42
N ILE A 28 7.69 -1.48 -6.01
CA ILE A 28 8.08 -0.94 -4.71
C ILE A 28 6.94 -0.09 -4.18
N ILE A 29 6.52 -0.35 -2.94
CA ILE A 29 5.53 0.43 -2.21
C ILE A 29 6.22 1.13 -1.04
N VAL A 30 6.06 2.45 -0.95
CA VAL A 30 6.55 3.27 0.16
C VAL A 30 5.35 3.92 0.84
N GLY A 31 5.25 3.78 2.17
CA GLY A 31 4.15 4.35 2.94
C GLY A 31 4.45 4.40 4.43
N TYR A 32 3.54 4.99 5.18
CA TYR A 32 3.61 5.03 6.64
C TYR A 32 3.34 3.62 7.20
N LYS A 33 4.07 3.21 8.26
CA LYS A 33 4.01 1.84 8.82
C LYS A 33 2.59 1.33 9.09
N THR A 34 1.68 2.22 9.51
CA THR A 34 0.27 1.90 9.76
C THR A 34 -0.51 1.53 8.49
N TYR A 35 -0.15 2.08 7.33
CA TYR A 35 -0.82 1.85 6.04
C TYR A 35 -0.14 0.78 5.20
N THR A 36 1.15 0.54 5.45
CA THR A 36 1.94 -0.51 4.80
C THR A 36 2.41 -1.50 5.86
N PRO A 37 1.49 -2.29 6.46
CA PRO A 37 1.89 -3.28 7.45
C PRO A 37 2.87 -4.25 6.79
N SER A 38 4.04 -4.35 7.42
CA SER A 38 5.12 -5.25 7.10
C SER A 38 4.64 -6.70 7.11
N GLY A 39 4.25 -7.25 5.97
CA GLY A 39 4.32 -8.70 5.79
C GLY A 39 5.80 -9.08 5.76
N GLN A 40 6.40 -9.39 6.92
CA GLN A 40 7.83 -9.68 7.09
C GLN A 40 8.76 -8.55 6.61
N ILE A 41 8.92 -7.52 7.44
CA ILE A 41 10.24 -6.89 7.55
C ILE A 41 10.70 -7.31 8.93
N ASP A 42 11.76 -8.11 8.99
CA ASP A 42 12.40 -8.50 10.22
C ASP A 42 12.94 -7.25 10.92
N ASP A 43 12.13 -6.71 11.84
CA ASP A 43 12.54 -5.65 12.77
C ASP A 43 13.51 -6.28 13.80
N SER A 44 14.63 -6.84 13.31
CA SER A 44 15.78 -7.26 14.10
C SER A 44 16.59 -6.01 14.46
N GLY A 45 16.02 -5.21 15.36
CA GLY A 45 16.76 -4.25 16.18
C GLY A 45 17.21 -4.90 17.46
#